data_AF-A0A399YLS2-F1
#
_entry.id   AF-A0A399YLS2-F1
#
_cell.length_a   1.000
_cell.length_b   1.000
_cell.length_c   1.000
_cell.angle_alpha   90.00
_cell.angle_beta   90.00
_cell.angle_gamma   90.00
#
_symmetry.space_group_name_H-M   'P 1'
#
loop_
_entity.id
_entity.type
_entity.pdbx_description
1 polymer ?
#
loop_
_entity_poly.entity_id
_entity_poly.type
_entity_poly.pdbx_seq_one_letter_code
_entity_poly.pdbx_strand_id
1 'polypeptide(L)'
;MVRVEDTDGHPREAQFRVQPEVGANIRRAGEDVRAGQVVLPAGTRIGAAQIAALASAGVEEVDVVGPVRVVVLSTGDELVPLGQPVGPGQIVDSNGPMLEALVRGSGFYPVHVGSLPDDEAATRKELRHHLAHADAIITTGGVSKGAYDIVKKVLTGEGSMQFLEVAMQPGKPQGFGVLGRRRVPVFTLPGNPVSALVSFEVFVRPALEKRAGRLASDRTTSGYALTSWRSASDRRTYTRVRVSLDATGEYAVEPVGGHGSHLVAGLALADALAVSSEEATEVEAGSRVDLLLLRPRREIDGRLARDAESAP
;
A
#
# COMPACT_ATOMS: atom_id res chain seq x y z
N MET A 1 45.97 -4.35 18.84
CA MET A 1 45.61 -3.27 19.79
C MET A 1 45.07 -3.93 21.05
N VAL A 2 45.50 -3.49 22.24
CA VAL A 2 45.05 -4.04 23.53
C VAL A 2 44.01 -3.07 24.10
N ARG A 3 42.88 -3.60 24.61
CA ARG A 3 41.83 -2.76 25.20
C ARG A 3 42.30 -2.26 26.57
N VAL A 4 41.89 -1.06 26.97
CA VAL A 4 42.38 -0.46 28.23
C VAL A 4 42.01 -1.30 29.45
N GLU A 5 40.87 -1.99 29.39
CA GLU A 5 40.37 -2.91 30.41
C GLU A 5 41.29 -4.12 30.62
N ASP A 6 42.09 -4.47 29.61
CA ASP A 6 43.07 -5.55 29.66
C ASP A 6 44.47 -5.05 30.09
N THR A 7 44.56 -3.80 30.59
CA THR A 7 45.78 -3.15 31.08
C THR A 7 45.63 -2.67 32.53
N ASP A 8 46.71 -2.15 33.10
CA ASP A 8 46.69 -1.40 34.36
C ASP A 8 46.22 0.06 34.22
N GLY A 9 45.93 0.53 32.98
CA GLY A 9 45.42 1.86 32.69
C GLY A 9 46.45 2.99 32.80
N HIS A 10 47.74 2.67 32.97
CA HIS A 10 48.76 3.69 33.16
C HIS A 10 49.17 4.33 31.81
N PRO A 11 49.23 5.68 31.69
CA PRO A 11 49.18 6.37 30.40
C PRO A 11 50.50 6.40 29.60
N ARG A 12 51.63 6.06 30.22
CA ARG A 12 52.97 6.12 29.57
C ARG A 12 53.67 4.77 29.49
N GLU A 13 53.46 3.95 30.49
CA GLU A 13 53.99 2.58 30.61
C GLU A 13 52.83 1.74 31.12
N ALA A 14 52.30 0.85 30.30
CA ALA A 14 51.14 0.03 30.65
C ALA A 14 51.57 -1.43 30.80
N GLN A 15 51.14 -2.07 31.88
CA GLN A 15 51.25 -3.51 32.02
C GLN A 15 50.03 -4.21 31.41
N PHE A 16 50.27 -5.17 30.53
CA PHE A 16 49.21 -5.97 29.91
C PHE A 16 48.89 -7.19 30.78
N ARG A 17 47.61 -7.40 31.05
CA ARG A 17 47.10 -8.54 31.84
C ARG A 17 46.83 -9.79 30.99
N VAL A 18 46.89 -9.63 29.67
CA VAL A 18 46.60 -10.66 28.67
C VAL A 18 47.67 -10.67 27.58
N GLN A 19 47.82 -11.80 26.91
CA GLN A 19 48.59 -11.89 25.67
C GLN A 19 47.64 -11.65 24.47
N PRO A 20 47.73 -10.52 23.76
CA PRO A 20 46.83 -10.25 22.64
C PRO A 20 47.18 -11.09 21.42
N GLU A 21 46.16 -11.49 20.65
CA GLU A 21 46.36 -12.12 19.35
C GLU A 21 46.87 -11.12 18.30
N VAL A 22 47.67 -11.61 17.36
CA VAL A 22 48.16 -10.80 16.24
C VAL A 22 46.98 -10.33 15.40
N GLY A 23 46.81 -9.01 15.29
CA GLY A 23 45.70 -8.41 14.54
C GLY A 23 44.45 -8.13 15.36
N ALA A 24 44.40 -8.51 16.64
CA ALA A 24 43.25 -8.24 17.50
C ALA A 24 42.97 -6.74 17.64
N ASN A 25 41.68 -6.39 17.59
CA ASN A 25 41.18 -5.02 17.72
C ASN A 25 41.78 -4.02 16.71
N ILE A 26 42.25 -4.49 15.56
CA ILE A 26 42.71 -3.64 14.45
C ILE A 26 41.61 -3.62 13.40
N ARG A 27 41.07 -2.43 13.12
CA ARG A 27 40.18 -2.20 11.99
C ARG A 27 40.99 -2.04 10.71
N ARG A 28 40.80 -2.92 9.73
CA ARG A 28 41.54 -2.90 8.46
C ARG A 28 40.86 -1.99 7.44
N ALA A 29 41.67 -1.43 6.54
CA ALA A 29 41.15 -0.65 5.42
C ALA A 29 40.19 -1.51 4.57
N GLY A 30 38.97 -1.00 4.35
CA GLY A 30 37.94 -1.69 3.57
C GLY A 30 37.39 -2.97 4.20
N GLU A 31 37.46 -3.11 5.53
CA GLU A 31 36.87 -4.25 6.23
C GLU A 31 35.34 -4.26 6.21
N ASP A 32 34.72 -3.07 6.19
CA ASP A 32 33.27 -2.88 6.13
C ASP A 32 32.80 -2.73 4.67
N VAL A 33 33.31 -1.70 3.98
CA VAL A 33 33.03 -1.46 2.56
C VAL A 33 34.32 -1.10 1.83
N ARG A 34 34.52 -1.69 0.65
CA ARG A 34 35.68 -1.38 -0.21
C ARG A 34 35.35 -0.28 -1.22
N ALA A 35 36.37 0.45 -1.66
CA ALA A 35 36.24 1.40 -2.75
C ALA A 35 35.67 0.71 -4.01
N GLY A 36 34.68 1.32 -4.64
CA GLY A 36 33.98 0.77 -5.81
C GLY A 36 32.87 -0.24 -5.48
N GLN A 37 32.69 -0.64 -4.22
CA GLN A 37 31.58 -1.48 -3.81
C GLN A 37 30.29 -0.65 -3.67
N VAL A 38 29.16 -1.21 -4.09
CA VAL A 38 27.85 -0.59 -3.92
C VAL A 38 27.48 -0.61 -2.42
N VAL A 39 27.31 0.56 -1.82
CA VAL A 39 26.86 0.71 -0.42
C VAL A 39 25.36 0.40 -0.33
N LEU A 40 24.56 1.01 -1.20
CA LEU A 40 23.11 0.80 -1.28
C LEU A 40 22.70 0.57 -2.75
N PRO A 41 21.96 -0.50 -3.07
CA PRO A 41 21.45 -0.70 -4.42
C PRO A 41 20.33 0.30 -4.75
N ALA A 42 20.15 0.59 -6.04
CA ALA A 42 19.04 1.41 -6.51
C ALA A 42 17.69 0.79 -6.11
N GLY A 43 16.71 1.63 -5.78
CA GLY A 43 15.40 1.21 -5.27
C GLY A 43 15.34 0.99 -3.75
N THR A 44 16.47 1.11 -3.05
CA THR A 44 16.51 1.07 -1.58
C THR A 44 15.76 2.26 -0.98
N ARG A 45 14.86 1.98 -0.04
CA ARG A 45 14.22 3.04 0.76
C ARG A 45 15.24 3.62 1.75
N ILE A 46 15.44 4.93 1.69
CA ILE A 46 16.35 5.63 2.60
C ILE A 46 15.68 5.80 3.96
N GLY A 47 16.19 5.08 4.96
CA GLY A 47 15.88 5.25 6.39
C GLY A 47 17.11 5.68 7.20
N ALA A 48 17.01 5.67 8.52
CA ALA A 48 18.08 6.13 9.41
C ALA A 48 19.41 5.37 9.21
N ALA A 49 19.34 4.04 9.09
CA ALA A 49 20.53 3.21 8.85
C ALA A 49 21.17 3.50 7.49
N GLN A 50 20.36 3.70 6.44
CA GLN A 50 20.85 4.06 5.11
C GLN A 50 21.53 5.44 5.12
N ILE A 51 20.96 6.42 5.83
CA ILE A 51 21.58 7.74 6.01
C ILE A 51 22.94 7.60 6.71
N ALA A 52 23.03 6.82 7.79
CA ALA A 52 24.29 6.59 8.49
C ALA A 52 25.35 5.91 7.61
N ALA A 53 24.94 4.92 6.80
CA ALA A 53 25.83 4.24 5.86
C ALA A 53 26.33 5.20 4.77
N LEU A 54 25.46 6.01 4.18
CA LEU A 54 25.83 7.02 3.18
C LEU A 54 26.80 8.06 3.75
N ALA A 55 26.50 8.61 4.92
CA ALA A 55 27.36 9.57 5.61
C ALA A 55 28.72 8.97 5.97
N SER A 56 28.76 7.72 6.47
CA SER A 56 30.01 7.02 6.80
C SER A 56 30.85 6.72 5.56
N ALA A 57 30.22 6.55 4.41
CA ALA A 57 30.88 6.42 3.10
C ALA A 57 31.30 7.77 2.50
N GLY A 58 31.05 8.90 3.17
CA GLY A 58 31.38 10.24 2.69
C GLY A 58 30.47 10.73 1.56
N VAL A 59 29.28 10.17 1.41
CA VAL A 59 28.30 10.57 0.40
C VAL A 59 27.42 11.69 0.96
N GLU A 60 27.52 12.89 0.39
CA GLU A 60 26.75 14.07 0.80
C GLU A 60 25.36 14.13 0.16
N GLU A 61 25.26 13.81 -1.13
CA GLU A 61 24.03 13.86 -1.91
C GLU A 61 23.78 12.54 -2.64
N VAL A 62 22.50 12.19 -2.79
CA VAL A 62 22.05 11.01 -3.55
C VAL A 62 20.87 11.37 -4.41
N ASP A 63 20.86 10.84 -5.63
CA ASP A 63 19.69 10.92 -6.50
C ASP A 63 18.57 10.04 -5.95
N VAL A 64 17.40 10.65 -5.73
CA VAL A 64 16.21 9.96 -5.22
C VAL A 64 15.03 10.17 -6.16
N VAL A 65 14.13 9.19 -6.17
CA VAL A 65 12.80 9.41 -6.74
C VAL A 65 12.07 10.37 -5.80
N GLY A 66 11.69 11.53 -6.33
CA GLY A 66 10.93 12.54 -5.59
C GLY A 66 9.57 12.02 -5.09
N PRO A 67 8.86 12.79 -4.24
CA PRO A 67 7.57 12.36 -3.72
C PRO A 67 6.59 12.15 -4.87
N VAL A 68 6.15 10.90 -5.07
CA VAL A 68 5.14 10.56 -6.08
C VAL A 68 3.82 11.22 -5.68
N ARG A 69 3.39 12.22 -6.46
CA ARG A 69 2.17 13.01 -6.23
C ARG A 69 0.98 12.29 -6.83
N VAL A 70 0.05 11.86 -5.99
CA VAL A 70 -1.14 11.12 -6.39
C VAL A 70 -2.37 11.97 -6.12
N VAL A 71 -3.04 12.39 -7.19
CA VAL A 71 -4.28 13.17 -7.09
C VAL A 71 -5.44 12.23 -6.86
N VAL A 72 -6.29 12.55 -5.90
CA VAL A 72 -7.50 11.81 -5.57
C VAL A 72 -8.71 12.71 -5.80
N LEU A 73 -9.63 12.26 -6.64
CA LEU A 73 -10.87 12.95 -6.96
C LEU A 73 -12.07 12.00 -6.90
N SER A 74 -13.17 12.45 -6.31
CA SER A 74 -14.44 11.74 -6.29
C SER A 74 -15.42 12.47 -7.20
N THR A 75 -16.34 11.77 -7.84
CA THR A 75 -17.43 12.38 -8.63
C THR A 75 -18.78 11.82 -8.21
N GLY A 76 -19.78 12.68 -8.08
CA GLY A 76 -21.15 12.30 -7.81
C GLY A 76 -21.93 13.42 -7.13
N ASP A 77 -23.07 13.80 -7.69
CA ASP A 77 -23.95 14.82 -7.10
C ASP A 77 -24.53 14.39 -5.74
N GLU A 78 -24.52 13.09 -5.44
CA GLU A 78 -24.89 12.56 -4.14
C GLU A 78 -23.84 12.86 -3.05
N LEU A 79 -22.60 13.17 -3.41
CA LEU A 79 -21.49 13.24 -2.46
C LEU A 79 -21.44 14.58 -1.73
N VAL A 80 -21.50 14.54 -0.40
CA VAL A 80 -21.20 15.68 0.47
C VAL A 80 -19.90 15.49 1.25
N PRO A 81 -19.13 16.56 1.53
CA PRO A 81 -17.95 16.48 2.36
C PRO A 81 -18.26 16.01 3.78
N LEU A 82 -17.27 15.37 4.43
CA LEU A 82 -17.37 14.99 5.83
C LEU A 82 -17.64 16.21 6.73
N GLY A 83 -18.62 16.08 7.62
CA GLY A 83 -19.02 17.13 8.55
C GLY A 83 -20.10 18.09 8.02
N GLN A 84 -20.54 17.94 6.78
CA GLN A 84 -21.70 18.67 6.27
C GLN A 84 -23.02 17.92 6.52
N PRO A 85 -24.16 18.63 6.64
CA PRO A 85 -25.48 18.00 6.72
C PRO A 85 -25.77 17.15 5.48
N VAL A 86 -26.28 15.94 5.69
CA VAL A 86 -26.68 15.04 4.61
C VAL A 86 -28.13 15.32 4.22
N GLY A 87 -28.35 15.79 3.00
CA GLY A 87 -29.69 16.01 2.43
C GLY A 87 -30.31 14.75 1.82
N PRO A 88 -31.56 14.84 1.34
CA PRO A 88 -32.22 13.74 0.64
C PRO A 88 -31.42 13.26 -0.58
N GLY A 89 -31.14 11.96 -0.65
CA GLY A 89 -30.38 11.36 -1.75
C GLY A 89 -28.87 11.58 -1.70
N GLN A 90 -28.37 12.28 -0.67
CA GLN A 90 -26.94 12.51 -0.49
C GLN A 90 -26.32 11.47 0.45
N ILE A 91 -25.02 11.25 0.29
CA ILE A 91 -24.18 10.43 1.14
C ILE A 91 -22.85 11.14 1.38
N VAL A 92 -22.19 10.82 2.49
CA VAL A 92 -20.86 11.38 2.79
C VAL A 92 -19.81 10.73 1.90
N ASP A 93 -18.91 11.53 1.31
CA ASP A 93 -17.73 10.99 0.62
C ASP A 93 -16.82 10.26 1.60
N SER A 94 -16.79 8.93 1.48
CA SER A 94 -15.90 8.05 2.23
C SER A 94 -14.71 7.56 1.40
N ASN A 95 -14.79 7.63 0.07
CA ASN A 95 -13.74 7.12 -0.81
C ASN A 95 -12.54 8.06 -0.86
N GLY A 96 -12.78 9.37 -0.98
CA GLY A 96 -11.73 10.38 -1.05
C GLY A 96 -10.76 10.26 0.14
N PRO A 97 -11.25 10.42 1.40
CA PRO A 97 -10.42 10.29 2.59
C PRO A 97 -9.76 8.91 2.74
N MET A 98 -10.46 7.83 2.38
CA MET A 98 -9.90 6.47 2.42
C MET A 98 -8.73 6.32 1.45
N LEU A 99 -8.87 6.76 0.20
CA LEU A 99 -7.82 6.66 -0.81
C LEU A 99 -6.62 7.55 -0.49
N GLU A 100 -6.84 8.74 0.06
CA GLU A 100 -5.73 9.56 0.57
C GLU A 100 -4.95 8.84 1.68
N ALA A 101 -5.65 8.22 2.62
CA ALA A 101 -5.03 7.47 3.69
C ALA A 101 -4.22 6.29 3.13
N LEU A 102 -4.76 5.59 2.13
CA LEU A 102 -4.07 4.50 1.43
C LEU A 102 -2.83 4.99 0.68
N VAL A 103 -2.91 6.10 -0.05
CA VAL A 103 -1.77 6.74 -0.74
C VAL A 103 -0.68 7.14 0.27
N ARG A 104 -1.07 7.81 1.35
CA ARG A 104 -0.14 8.25 2.42
C ARG A 104 0.50 7.05 3.12
N GLY A 105 -0.30 6.03 3.45
CA GLY A 105 0.18 4.78 4.04
C GLY A 105 1.11 3.99 3.11
N SER A 106 0.99 4.20 1.80
CA SER A 106 1.94 3.69 0.80
C SER A 106 3.23 4.50 0.72
N GLY A 107 3.39 5.57 1.51
CA GLY A 107 4.56 6.45 1.45
C GLY A 107 4.61 7.31 0.19
N PHE A 108 3.45 7.69 -0.35
CA PHE A 108 3.30 8.64 -1.46
C PHE A 108 2.57 9.90 -0.98
N TYR A 109 2.54 10.94 -1.82
CA TYR A 109 1.98 12.24 -1.45
C TYR A 109 0.57 12.40 -2.05
N PRO A 110 -0.51 12.32 -1.24
CA PRO A 110 -1.86 12.56 -1.75
C PRO A 110 -2.13 14.04 -1.98
N VAL A 111 -2.83 14.35 -3.06
CA VAL A 111 -3.42 15.66 -3.34
C VAL A 111 -4.94 15.48 -3.39
N HIS A 112 -5.64 15.97 -2.37
CA HIS A 112 -7.10 15.90 -2.31
C HIS A 112 -7.74 17.03 -3.11
N VAL A 113 -8.58 16.68 -4.07
CA VAL A 113 -9.38 17.65 -4.85
C VAL A 113 -10.79 17.81 -4.25
N GLY A 114 -11.31 16.76 -3.61
CA GLY A 114 -12.69 16.71 -3.13
C GLY A 114 -13.64 15.98 -4.08
N SER A 115 -14.94 16.06 -3.77
CA SER A 115 -16.01 15.64 -4.66
C SER A 115 -16.30 16.72 -5.70
N LEU A 116 -16.27 16.34 -6.96
CA LEU A 116 -16.74 17.18 -8.06
C LEU A 116 -18.21 16.87 -8.35
N PRO A 117 -19.01 17.89 -8.70
CA PRO A 117 -20.35 17.66 -9.24
C PRO A 117 -20.27 16.83 -10.53
N ASP A 118 -21.38 16.23 -10.93
CA ASP A 118 -21.51 15.49 -12.19
C ASP A 118 -21.58 16.44 -13.41
N ASP A 119 -20.55 17.28 -13.54
CA ASP A 119 -20.35 18.24 -14.61
C ASP A 119 -19.10 17.88 -15.44
N GLU A 120 -19.31 17.69 -16.76
CA GLU A 120 -18.25 17.26 -17.68
C GLU A 120 -17.15 18.31 -17.79
N ALA A 121 -17.53 19.59 -17.80
CA ALA A 121 -16.61 20.70 -17.99
C ALA A 121 -15.69 20.88 -16.76
N ALA A 122 -16.25 20.82 -15.55
CA ALA A 122 -15.54 20.85 -14.29
C ALA A 122 -14.59 19.67 -14.17
N THR A 123 -15.08 18.45 -14.39
CA THR A 123 -14.25 17.22 -14.35
C THR A 123 -13.09 17.31 -15.33
N ARG A 124 -13.34 17.72 -16.58
CA ARG A 124 -12.29 17.87 -17.60
C ARG A 124 -11.29 18.98 -17.24
N LYS A 125 -11.75 20.07 -16.64
CA LYS A 125 -10.90 21.18 -16.19
C LYS A 125 -9.94 20.71 -15.09
N GLU A 126 -10.45 20.06 -14.05
CA GLU A 126 -9.63 19.57 -12.93
C GLU A 126 -8.64 18.49 -13.38
N LEU A 127 -9.08 17.53 -14.21
CA LEU A 127 -8.17 16.54 -14.80
C LEU A 127 -7.03 17.20 -15.56
N ARG A 128 -7.32 18.14 -16.48
CA ARG A 128 -6.26 18.85 -17.23
C ARG A 128 -5.32 19.65 -16.34
N HIS A 129 -5.83 20.30 -15.30
CA HIS A 129 -5.02 21.03 -14.35
C HIS A 129 -3.98 20.11 -13.68
N HIS A 130 -4.42 18.94 -13.23
CA HIS A 130 -3.57 17.98 -12.53
C HIS A 130 -2.63 17.20 -13.43
N LEU A 131 -2.98 16.94 -14.69
CA LEU A 131 -2.09 16.28 -15.65
C LEU A 131 -0.76 17.02 -15.87
N ALA A 132 -0.67 18.30 -15.53
CA ALA A 132 0.56 19.09 -15.64
C ALA A 132 1.61 18.75 -14.55
N HIS A 133 1.19 18.19 -13.41
CA HIS A 133 2.07 18.07 -12.24
C HIS A 133 1.85 16.80 -11.38
N ALA A 134 0.80 16.01 -11.65
CA ALA A 134 0.58 14.74 -10.99
C ALA A 134 1.49 13.63 -11.54
N ASP A 135 1.80 12.66 -10.69
CA ASP A 135 2.48 11.42 -11.08
C ASP A 135 1.50 10.26 -11.25
N ALA A 136 0.31 10.36 -10.64
CA ALA A 136 -0.84 9.52 -10.91
C ALA A 136 -2.13 10.27 -10.52
N ILE A 137 -3.25 9.87 -11.12
CA ILE A 137 -4.59 10.34 -10.76
C ILE A 137 -5.44 9.13 -10.43
N ILE A 138 -6.20 9.20 -9.34
CA ILE A 138 -7.20 8.22 -8.94
C ILE A 138 -8.55 8.92 -8.90
N THR A 139 -9.51 8.39 -9.64
CA THR A 139 -10.90 8.84 -9.60
C THR A 139 -11.77 7.77 -8.95
N THR A 140 -12.82 8.18 -8.24
CA THR A 140 -13.89 7.27 -7.81
C THR A 140 -15.26 7.81 -8.16
N GLY A 141 -16.22 6.90 -8.33
CA GLY A 141 -17.49 7.25 -8.97
C GLY A 141 -17.33 7.26 -10.49
N GLY A 142 -18.43 7.08 -11.21
CA GLY A 142 -18.39 7.08 -12.68
C GLY A 142 -17.46 6.01 -13.30
N VAL A 143 -17.66 4.73 -12.99
CA VAL A 143 -17.14 3.64 -13.86
C VAL A 143 -18.15 2.52 -14.11
N SER A 144 -19.41 2.75 -13.76
CA SER A 144 -20.46 1.72 -13.77
C SER A 144 -21.23 1.70 -15.09
N LYS A 145 -22.24 0.82 -15.20
CA LYS A 145 -23.10 0.69 -16.39
C LYS A 145 -24.16 1.78 -16.53
N GLY A 146 -24.16 2.79 -15.66
CA GLY A 146 -25.15 3.87 -15.68
C GLY A 146 -24.94 4.85 -16.83
N ALA A 147 -26.03 5.37 -17.41
CA ALA A 147 -26.01 6.36 -18.49
C ALA A 147 -25.43 7.74 -18.06
N TYR A 148 -25.15 7.92 -16.77
CA TYR A 148 -24.70 9.17 -16.14
C TYR A 148 -23.23 9.12 -15.70
N ASP A 149 -22.46 8.21 -16.27
CA ASP A 149 -21.06 8.05 -15.91
C ASP A 149 -20.18 9.18 -16.49
N ILE A 150 -19.99 10.23 -15.70
CA ILE A 150 -19.28 11.46 -16.10
C ILE A 150 -17.80 11.22 -16.38
N VAL A 151 -17.13 10.44 -15.52
CA VAL A 151 -15.70 10.13 -15.64
C VAL A 151 -15.47 9.31 -16.91
N LYS A 152 -16.31 8.30 -17.16
CA LYS A 152 -16.24 7.53 -18.41
C LYS A 152 -16.50 8.39 -19.63
N LYS A 153 -17.49 9.30 -19.61
CA LYS A 153 -17.76 10.22 -20.72
C LYS A 153 -16.59 11.16 -20.99
N VAL A 154 -16.02 11.77 -19.94
CA VAL A 154 -14.91 12.74 -20.07
C VAL A 154 -13.63 12.08 -20.55
N LEU A 155 -13.37 10.84 -20.15
CA LEU A 155 -12.11 10.15 -20.43
C LEU A 155 -12.16 9.18 -21.62
N THR A 156 -13.33 8.80 -22.11
CA THR A 156 -13.43 7.92 -23.29
C THR A 156 -12.82 8.60 -24.51
N GLY A 157 -11.87 7.92 -25.16
CA GLY A 157 -11.14 8.45 -26.32
C GLY A 157 -9.99 9.39 -25.96
N GLU A 158 -9.77 9.71 -24.67
CA GLU A 158 -8.60 10.48 -24.23
C GLU A 158 -7.38 9.58 -24.06
N GLY A 159 -6.28 9.92 -24.72
CA GLY A 159 -5.01 9.18 -24.62
C GLY A 159 -5.18 7.67 -24.80
N SER A 160 -4.72 6.89 -23.81
CA SER A 160 -4.87 5.43 -23.83
C SER A 160 -5.97 4.91 -22.88
N MET A 161 -6.95 5.74 -22.51
CA MET A 161 -8.00 5.36 -21.56
C MET A 161 -8.84 4.20 -22.07
N GLN A 162 -9.00 3.20 -21.20
CA GLN A 162 -9.84 2.03 -21.40
C GLN A 162 -10.70 1.80 -20.16
N PHE A 163 -11.92 1.32 -20.39
CA PHE A 163 -12.86 0.92 -19.34
C PHE A 163 -13.23 -0.54 -19.57
N LEU A 164 -12.97 -1.38 -18.57
CA LEU A 164 -12.97 -2.83 -18.68
C LEU A 164 -13.75 -3.45 -17.53
N GLU A 165 -14.27 -4.66 -17.75
CA GLU A 165 -14.75 -5.52 -16.68
C GLU A 165 -13.65 -6.54 -16.35
N VAL A 166 -13.15 -6.51 -15.13
CA VAL A 166 -12.17 -7.49 -14.63
C VAL A 166 -12.92 -8.62 -13.95
N ALA A 167 -12.49 -9.86 -14.19
CA ALA A 167 -13.00 -11.06 -13.52
C ALA A 167 -12.52 -11.11 -12.06
N MET A 168 -12.99 -10.15 -11.25
CA MET A 168 -12.74 -10.07 -9.82
C MET A 168 -13.99 -9.68 -9.04
N GLN A 169 -13.98 -10.01 -7.75
CA GLN A 169 -14.97 -9.56 -6.79
C GLN A 169 -14.32 -9.25 -5.44
N PRO A 170 -14.62 -8.08 -4.83
CA PRO A 170 -15.31 -6.93 -5.41
C PRO A 170 -14.41 -6.19 -6.42
N GLY A 171 -14.94 -5.16 -7.11
CA GLY A 171 -14.13 -4.35 -8.04
C GLY A 171 -14.21 -4.73 -9.51
N LYS A 172 -15.34 -5.29 -9.98
CA LYS A 172 -15.50 -5.68 -11.39
C LYS A 172 -15.22 -4.56 -12.41
N PRO A 173 -15.85 -3.38 -12.36
CA PRO A 173 -15.55 -2.32 -13.33
C PRO A 173 -14.24 -1.61 -12.97
N GLN A 174 -13.37 -1.45 -13.95
CA GLN A 174 -12.12 -0.68 -13.82
C GLN A 174 -11.96 0.23 -15.02
N GLY A 175 -11.24 1.33 -14.83
CA GLY A 175 -10.67 2.03 -15.96
C GLY A 175 -9.25 2.46 -15.69
N PHE A 176 -8.46 2.45 -16.75
CA PHE A 176 -7.06 2.76 -16.70
C PHE A 176 -6.61 3.35 -18.02
N GLY A 177 -5.70 4.30 -17.95
CA GLY A 177 -5.01 4.83 -19.11
C GLY A 177 -3.89 5.75 -18.73
N VAL A 178 -3.21 6.26 -19.75
CA VAL A 178 -2.09 7.15 -19.61
C VAL A 178 -2.39 8.41 -20.40
N LEU A 179 -2.42 9.55 -19.73
CA LEU A 179 -2.91 10.82 -20.26
C LEU A 179 -1.86 11.92 -20.23
N GLY A 180 -2.05 12.92 -21.10
CA GLY A 180 -1.23 14.11 -21.17
C GLY A 180 0.21 13.87 -21.65
N ARG A 181 0.95 14.98 -21.83
CA ARG A 181 2.34 14.93 -22.31
C ARG A 181 3.30 14.23 -21.33
N ARG A 182 3.01 14.35 -20.03
CA ARG A 182 3.78 13.71 -18.95
C ARG A 182 3.47 12.22 -18.78
N ARG A 183 2.57 11.66 -19.59
CA ARG A 183 2.15 10.25 -19.52
C ARG A 183 1.74 9.86 -18.09
N VAL A 184 0.77 10.59 -17.56
CA VAL A 184 0.26 10.40 -16.20
C VAL A 184 -0.73 9.23 -16.20
N PRO A 185 -0.50 8.16 -15.42
CA PRO A 185 -1.46 7.08 -15.25
C PRO A 185 -2.70 7.61 -14.51
N VAL A 186 -3.86 7.28 -15.05
CA VAL A 186 -5.17 7.61 -14.49
C VAL A 186 -5.89 6.30 -14.21
N PHE A 187 -6.26 6.11 -12.96
CA PHE A 187 -7.05 4.98 -12.47
C PHE A 187 -8.45 5.47 -12.16
N THR A 188 -9.45 4.80 -12.69
CA THR A 188 -10.85 5.11 -12.41
C THR A 188 -11.45 3.91 -11.68
N LEU A 189 -11.71 4.08 -10.39
CA LEU A 189 -12.12 3.01 -9.48
C LEU A 189 -13.64 3.03 -9.26
N PRO A 190 -14.25 1.88 -8.90
CA PRO A 190 -15.66 1.81 -8.53
C PRO A 190 -16.03 2.79 -7.41
N GLY A 191 -17.24 3.37 -7.47
CA GLY A 191 -17.76 4.24 -6.40
C GLY A 191 -18.07 3.50 -5.08
N ASN A 192 -18.18 2.18 -5.09
CA ASN A 192 -18.39 1.40 -3.88
C ASN A 192 -17.08 1.32 -3.05
N PRO A 193 -17.09 1.67 -1.74
CA PRO A 193 -15.85 1.80 -0.96
C PRO A 193 -15.02 0.53 -0.83
N VAL A 194 -15.68 -0.62 -0.62
CA VAL A 194 -14.96 -1.91 -0.57
C VAL A 194 -14.30 -2.20 -1.91
N SER A 195 -15.01 -1.95 -3.00
CA SER A 195 -14.49 -2.16 -4.35
C SER A 195 -13.32 -1.21 -4.64
N ALA A 196 -13.42 0.07 -4.25
CA ALA A 196 -12.34 1.04 -4.40
C ALA A 196 -11.08 0.64 -3.62
N LEU A 197 -11.23 0.19 -2.37
CA LEU A 197 -10.11 -0.29 -1.54
C LEU A 197 -9.43 -1.50 -2.17
N VAL A 198 -10.19 -2.53 -2.58
CA VAL A 198 -9.61 -3.72 -3.23
C VAL A 198 -8.91 -3.33 -4.54
N SER A 199 -9.52 -2.45 -5.33
CA SER A 199 -8.93 -1.98 -6.59
C SER A 199 -7.65 -1.18 -6.37
N PHE A 200 -7.59 -0.38 -5.29
CA PHE A 200 -6.38 0.32 -4.90
C PHE A 200 -5.25 -0.66 -4.58
N GLU A 201 -5.51 -1.65 -3.72
CA GLU A 201 -4.50 -2.62 -3.30
C GLU A 201 -4.02 -3.51 -4.44
N VAL A 202 -4.93 -3.92 -5.34
CA VAL A 202 -4.61 -4.85 -6.44
C VAL A 202 -3.97 -4.15 -7.64
N PHE A 203 -4.38 -2.92 -7.98
CA PHE A 203 -3.91 -2.24 -9.20
C PHE A 203 -3.10 -0.98 -8.94
N VAL A 204 -3.58 -0.10 -8.06
CA VAL A 204 -3.00 1.23 -7.89
C VAL A 204 -1.69 1.17 -7.12
N ARG A 205 -1.69 0.56 -5.93
CA ARG A 205 -0.51 0.41 -5.08
C ARG A 205 0.68 -0.21 -5.83
N PRO A 206 0.58 -1.38 -6.47
CA PRO A 206 1.72 -1.99 -7.17
C PRO A 206 2.20 -1.13 -8.34
N ALA A 207 1.31 -0.43 -9.04
CA ALA A 207 1.70 0.49 -10.11
C ALA A 207 2.47 1.70 -9.57
N LEU A 208 2.05 2.27 -8.45
CA LEU A 208 2.75 3.38 -7.78
C LEU A 208 4.11 2.93 -7.22
N GLU A 209 4.19 1.74 -6.60
CA GLU A 209 5.44 1.16 -6.12
C GLU A 209 6.44 0.94 -7.25
N LYS A 210 5.99 0.35 -8.37
CA LYS A 210 6.82 0.17 -9.56
C LYS A 210 7.26 1.51 -10.15
N ARG A 211 6.38 2.50 -10.22
CA ARG A 211 6.72 3.85 -10.70
C ARG A 211 7.74 4.55 -9.79
N ALA A 212 7.69 4.27 -8.49
CA ALA A 212 8.65 4.76 -7.52
C ALA A 212 9.99 3.99 -7.51
N GLY A 213 10.16 3.01 -8.41
CA GLY A 213 11.36 2.17 -8.46
C GLY A 213 11.53 1.28 -7.22
N ARG A 214 10.46 1.04 -6.46
CA ARG A 214 10.52 0.18 -5.26
C ARG A 214 10.51 -1.29 -5.67
N LEU A 215 11.24 -2.10 -4.91
CA LEU A 215 11.07 -3.55 -4.92
C LEU A 215 9.66 -3.91 -4.45
N ALA A 216 9.14 -5.06 -4.90
CA ALA A 216 7.81 -5.53 -4.54
C ALA A 216 7.62 -5.53 -3.01
N SER A 217 6.49 -5.00 -2.55
CA SER A 217 6.20 -4.88 -1.13
C SER A 217 6.00 -6.26 -0.47
N ASP A 218 6.50 -6.42 0.76
CA ASP A 218 6.24 -7.59 1.63
C ASP A 218 4.82 -7.51 2.21
N ARG A 219 3.83 -7.58 1.31
CA ARG A 219 2.40 -7.51 1.65
C ARG A 219 1.65 -8.79 1.29
N THR A 220 2.33 -9.76 0.70
CA THR A 220 1.75 -11.08 0.41
C THR A 220 2.26 -12.09 1.42
N THR A 221 1.36 -12.84 2.02
CA THR A 221 1.68 -13.95 2.92
C THR A 221 0.61 -15.04 2.73
N SER A 222 0.62 -16.06 3.58
CA SER A 222 -0.45 -17.05 3.65
C SER A 222 -0.97 -17.22 5.06
N GLY A 223 -2.18 -17.74 5.20
CA GLY A 223 -2.74 -18.20 6.47
C GLY A 223 -3.72 -19.34 6.27
N TYR A 224 -4.31 -19.83 7.35
CA TYR A 224 -5.28 -20.92 7.36
C TYR A 224 -6.69 -20.40 7.66
N ALA A 225 -7.67 -20.84 6.87
CA ALA A 225 -9.07 -20.48 7.08
C ALA A 225 -9.61 -21.11 8.38
N LEU A 226 -10.13 -20.32 9.31
CA LEU A 226 -10.76 -20.82 10.54
C LEU A 226 -12.17 -21.35 10.31
N THR A 227 -12.87 -20.80 9.32
CA THR A 227 -14.24 -21.15 8.95
C THR A 227 -14.32 -21.27 7.44
N SER A 228 -15.34 -21.98 6.94
CA SER A 228 -15.59 -22.01 5.50
C SER A 228 -16.36 -20.78 5.04
N TRP A 229 -16.09 -20.29 3.83
CA TRP A 229 -16.88 -19.23 3.21
C TRP A 229 -16.99 -19.38 1.70
N ARG A 230 -18.05 -18.80 1.12
CA ARG A 230 -18.31 -18.88 -0.32
C ARG A 230 -17.34 -18.02 -1.12
N SER A 231 -16.92 -18.55 -2.26
CA SER A 231 -16.18 -17.83 -3.30
C SER A 231 -16.96 -17.88 -4.61
N ALA A 232 -16.72 -16.92 -5.49
CA ALA A 232 -17.31 -16.93 -6.83
C ALA A 232 -16.46 -17.81 -7.77
N SER A 233 -17.10 -18.73 -8.49
CA SER A 233 -16.45 -19.73 -9.34
C SER A 233 -16.24 -19.29 -10.79
N ASP A 234 -16.27 -17.99 -11.06
CA ASP A 234 -16.04 -17.41 -12.39
C ASP A 234 -15.15 -16.16 -12.35
N ARG A 235 -14.56 -15.86 -11.18
CA ARG A 235 -13.80 -14.64 -10.94
C ARG A 235 -12.96 -14.78 -9.68
N ARG A 236 -11.85 -14.05 -9.62
CA ARG A 236 -11.01 -14.00 -8.43
C ARG A 236 -11.74 -13.31 -7.30
N THR A 237 -11.79 -13.91 -6.12
CA THR A 237 -12.46 -13.32 -4.96
C THR A 237 -11.44 -12.79 -3.97
N TYR A 238 -11.65 -11.56 -3.51
CA TYR A 238 -10.86 -10.88 -2.48
C TYR A 238 -11.73 -10.72 -1.23
N THR A 239 -11.72 -11.74 -0.37
CA THR A 239 -12.50 -11.75 0.87
C THR A 239 -11.76 -10.99 1.94
N ARG A 240 -12.41 -9.99 2.55
CA ARG A 240 -11.84 -9.27 3.69
C ARG A 240 -11.77 -10.20 4.88
N VAL A 241 -10.60 -10.32 5.48
CA VAL A 241 -10.38 -11.20 6.63
C VAL A 241 -9.68 -10.48 7.76
N ARG A 242 -9.99 -10.90 8.99
CA ARG A 242 -9.19 -10.58 10.17
C ARG A 242 -8.18 -11.69 10.40
N VAL A 243 -6.98 -11.32 10.84
CA VAL A 243 -5.92 -12.27 11.14
C VAL A 243 -5.90 -12.54 12.65
N SER A 244 -5.72 -13.79 13.03
CA SER A 244 -5.38 -14.27 14.37
C SER A 244 -4.17 -15.21 14.28
N LEU A 245 -3.72 -15.75 15.43
CA LEU A 245 -2.75 -16.84 15.47
C LEU A 245 -3.48 -18.13 15.87
N ASP A 246 -3.14 -19.24 15.23
CA ASP A 246 -3.54 -20.55 15.71
C ASP A 246 -2.60 -21.08 16.82
N ALA A 247 -2.82 -22.32 17.25
CA ALA A 247 -2.02 -22.96 18.30
C ALA A 247 -0.56 -23.23 17.91
N THR A 248 -0.21 -23.20 16.62
CA THR A 248 1.17 -23.38 16.15
C THR A 248 1.89 -22.04 15.96
N GLY A 249 1.16 -20.92 16.11
CA GLY A 249 1.67 -19.57 15.88
C GLY A 249 1.61 -19.15 14.42
N GLU A 250 0.90 -19.88 13.57
CA GLU A 250 0.67 -19.51 12.17
C GLU A 250 -0.54 -18.58 12.04
N TYR A 251 -0.58 -17.80 10.96
CA TYR A 251 -1.71 -16.92 10.69
C TYR A 251 -2.96 -17.75 10.41
N ALA A 252 -3.99 -17.48 11.20
CA ALA A 252 -5.33 -17.97 11.00
C ALA A 252 -6.25 -16.82 10.59
N VAL A 253 -7.24 -17.08 9.75
CA VAL A 253 -8.08 -16.02 9.17
C VAL A 253 -9.56 -16.37 9.17
N GLU A 254 -10.39 -15.35 9.38
CA GLU A 254 -11.84 -15.45 9.26
C GLU A 254 -12.42 -14.23 8.52
N PRO A 255 -13.49 -14.40 7.72
CA PRO A 255 -14.14 -13.30 7.03
C PRO A 255 -14.69 -12.24 7.98
N VAL A 256 -14.52 -10.97 7.63
CA VAL A 256 -15.14 -9.84 8.34
C VAL A 256 -16.15 -9.11 7.47
N GLY A 257 -17.22 -8.64 8.09
CA GLY A 257 -18.17 -7.73 7.45
C GLY A 257 -19.01 -8.35 6.33
N GLY A 258 -19.20 -9.68 6.31
CA GLY A 258 -20.06 -10.39 5.35
C GLY A 258 -19.67 -10.23 3.87
N HIS A 259 -20.48 -10.79 2.97
CA HIS A 259 -20.19 -10.80 1.52
C HIS A 259 -20.61 -9.49 0.80
N GLY A 260 -21.34 -8.60 1.48
CA GLY A 260 -21.81 -7.34 0.91
C GLY A 260 -20.68 -6.33 0.69
N SER A 261 -20.62 -5.73 -0.51
CA SER A 261 -19.66 -4.67 -0.84
C SER A 261 -20.01 -3.32 -0.20
N HIS A 262 -21.22 -3.14 0.34
CA HIS A 262 -21.67 -1.90 1.00
C HIS A 262 -21.25 -1.80 2.48
N LEU A 263 -20.63 -2.84 3.05
CA LEU A 263 -20.33 -2.93 4.49
C LEU A 263 -18.97 -2.32 4.83
N VAL A 264 -18.93 -0.98 4.88
CA VAL A 264 -17.71 -0.18 5.11
C VAL A 264 -17.14 -0.39 6.53
N ALA A 265 -17.99 -0.58 7.55
CA ALA A 265 -17.53 -0.84 8.92
C ALA A 265 -16.66 -2.10 9.03
N GLY A 266 -16.93 -3.11 8.20
CA GLY A 266 -16.12 -4.34 8.12
C GLY A 266 -14.71 -4.10 7.59
N LEU A 267 -14.47 -3.04 6.82
CA LEU A 267 -13.13 -2.69 6.31
C LEU A 267 -12.18 -2.30 7.44
N ALA A 268 -12.67 -1.58 8.46
CA ALA A 268 -11.84 -1.14 9.58
C ALA A 268 -11.27 -2.33 10.39
N LEU A 269 -12.00 -3.45 10.41
CA LEU A 269 -11.62 -4.66 11.12
C LEU A 269 -10.74 -5.61 10.29
N ALA A 270 -10.63 -5.40 8.98
CA ALA A 270 -9.88 -6.27 8.09
C ALA A 270 -8.36 -6.01 8.20
N ASP A 271 -7.59 -7.08 8.34
CA ASP A 271 -6.13 -7.03 8.31
C ASP A 271 -5.57 -7.38 6.94
N ALA A 272 -6.31 -8.20 6.17
CA ALA A 272 -5.91 -8.71 4.87
C ALA A 272 -7.10 -8.98 3.95
N LEU A 273 -6.80 -9.24 2.68
CA LEU A 273 -7.70 -9.84 1.69
C LEU A 273 -7.23 -11.27 1.44
N ALA A 274 -8.08 -12.26 1.79
CA ALA A 274 -7.89 -13.64 1.35
C ALA A 274 -8.25 -13.76 -0.12
N VAL A 275 -7.32 -14.33 -0.91
CA VAL A 275 -7.46 -14.47 -2.36
C VAL A 275 -7.91 -15.89 -2.69
N SER A 276 -9.05 -15.99 -3.36
CA SER A 276 -9.57 -17.26 -3.90
C SER A 276 -9.50 -17.25 -5.41
N SER A 277 -9.09 -18.38 -6.00
CA SER A 277 -8.97 -18.53 -7.46
C SER A 277 -10.33 -18.43 -8.16
N GLU A 278 -10.28 -18.24 -9.48
CA GLU A 278 -11.47 -18.14 -10.32
C GLU A 278 -12.30 -19.44 -10.36
N GLU A 279 -11.75 -20.57 -9.91
CA GLU A 279 -12.39 -21.90 -9.93
C GLU A 279 -12.99 -22.28 -8.56
N ALA A 280 -12.61 -21.56 -7.49
CA ALA A 280 -13.05 -21.87 -6.14
C ALA A 280 -14.50 -21.43 -5.90
N THR A 281 -15.37 -22.37 -5.57
CA THR A 281 -16.75 -22.10 -5.12
C THR A 281 -16.83 -21.83 -3.62
N GLU A 282 -15.85 -22.33 -2.87
CA GLU A 282 -15.78 -22.26 -1.41
C GLU A 282 -14.30 -22.27 -0.99
N VAL A 283 -14.00 -21.58 0.10
CA VAL A 283 -12.80 -21.78 0.88
C VAL A 283 -13.20 -22.63 2.08
N GLU A 284 -12.61 -23.81 2.23
CA GLU A 284 -12.91 -24.72 3.33
C GLU A 284 -12.12 -24.35 4.59
N ALA A 285 -12.71 -24.54 5.76
CA ALA A 285 -11.98 -24.45 7.03
C ALA A 285 -10.76 -25.38 7.03
N GLY A 286 -9.63 -24.89 7.54
CA GLY A 286 -8.33 -25.56 7.54
C GLY A 286 -7.55 -25.44 6.23
N SER A 287 -8.14 -24.91 5.16
CA SER A 287 -7.40 -24.69 3.91
C SER A 287 -6.42 -23.52 4.02
N ARG A 288 -5.28 -23.65 3.34
CA ARG A 288 -4.31 -22.57 3.22
C ARG A 288 -4.76 -21.58 2.15
N VAL A 289 -4.73 -20.29 2.48
CA VAL A 289 -5.12 -19.20 1.58
C VAL A 289 -4.01 -18.16 1.47
N ASP A 290 -3.88 -17.58 0.27
CA ASP A 290 -3.02 -16.43 0.03
C ASP A 290 -3.68 -15.16 0.58
N LEU A 291 -2.87 -14.33 1.22
CA LEU A 291 -3.29 -13.11 1.90
C LEU A 291 -2.57 -11.90 1.31
N LEU A 292 -3.34 -10.90 0.88
CA LEU A 292 -2.85 -9.56 0.60
C LEU A 292 -3.10 -8.68 1.85
N LEU A 293 -2.06 -8.39 2.61
CA LEU A 293 -2.14 -7.59 3.82
C LEU A 293 -2.58 -6.16 3.51
N LEU A 294 -3.54 -5.64 4.27
CA LEU A 294 -4.06 -4.28 4.15
C LEU A 294 -3.27 -3.26 4.99
N ARG A 295 -2.56 -3.73 6.01
CA ARG A 295 -1.70 -2.94 6.89
C ARG A 295 -0.30 -3.58 7.00
N PRO A 296 0.74 -2.85 7.47
CA PRO A 296 2.07 -3.42 7.59
C PRO A 296 2.09 -4.66 8.49
N ARG A 297 2.84 -5.71 8.10
CA ARG A 297 2.94 -6.97 8.86
C ARG A 297 3.24 -6.75 10.35
N ARG A 298 4.23 -5.90 10.65
CA ARG A 298 4.59 -5.50 12.03
C ARG A 298 3.43 -4.93 12.86
N GLU A 299 2.46 -4.29 12.22
CA GLU A 299 1.29 -3.73 12.92
C GLU A 299 0.30 -4.85 13.29
N ILE A 300 0.11 -5.80 12.37
CA ILE A 300 -0.68 -7.02 12.60
C ILE A 300 -0.05 -7.81 13.74
N ASP A 301 1.24 -8.14 13.63
CA ASP A 301 1.99 -8.90 14.64
C ASP A 301 1.96 -8.20 16.01
N GLY A 302 2.15 -6.88 16.03
CA GLY A 302 2.08 -6.09 17.25
C GLY A 302 0.69 -6.09 17.90
N ARG A 303 -0.39 -6.12 17.10
CA ARG A 303 -1.76 -6.29 17.62
C ARG A 303 -1.94 -7.69 18.21
N LEU A 304 -1.54 -8.72 17.46
CA LEU A 304 -1.67 -10.12 17.88
C LEU A 304 -0.92 -10.41 19.19
N ALA A 305 0.28 -9.85 19.36
CA ALA A 305 1.04 -9.97 20.60
C ALA A 305 0.28 -9.36 21.81
N ARG A 306 -0.32 -8.17 21.63
CA ARG A 306 -1.13 -7.53 22.69
C ARG A 306 -2.40 -8.30 23.01
N ASP A 307 -3.06 -8.84 21.99
CA ASP A 307 -4.27 -9.64 22.15
C ASP A 307 -3.96 -10.93 22.94
N ALA A 308 -2.80 -11.54 22.72
CA ALA A 308 -2.34 -12.72 23.47
C ALA A 308 -1.98 -12.40 24.94
N GLU A 309 -1.35 -11.25 25.21
CA GLU A 309 -1.06 -10.79 26.58
C GLU A 309 -2.32 -10.43 27.39
N SER A 310 -3.41 -10.08 26.70
CA SER A 310 -4.69 -9.68 27.31
C SER A 310 -5.68 -10.85 27.46
N ALA A 311 -5.30 -12.05 27.03
CA ALA A 311 -6.12 -13.25 27.18
C ALA A 311 -6.02 -13.77 28.64
N PRO A 312 -7.15 -13.94 29.35
CA PRO A 312 -7.18 -14.39 30.75
C PRO A 312 -6.75 -15.84 30.96
#